data_AF-A0A183HXL3-F1
#
_entry.id   AF-A0A183HXL3-F1
#
_cell.length_a   1.000
_cell.length_b   1.000
_cell.length_c   1.000
_cell.angle_alpha   90.00
_cell.angle_beta   90.00
_cell.angle_gamma   90.00
#
_symmetry.space_group_name_H-M   'P 1'
#
loop_
_entity.id
_entity.type
_entity.pdbx_description
1 polymer ?
#
loop_
_entity_poly.entity_id
_entity_poly.type
_entity_poly.pdbx_seq_one_letter_code
_entity_poly.pdbx_strand_id
1 'polypeptide(L)' 'GILRQITVNDLPVGRSVDETLRLIQAFQFVDKHGEVCPANWHPGSDTIKPGVKESKAYFEKQ' A
#
# COMPACT_ATOMS: atom_id res chain seq x y z
N GLY A 1 -1.90 4.86 18.38
CA GLY A 1 -1.02 3.76 17.96
C GLY A 1 -1.85 2.53 17.65
N ILE A 2 -2.39 2.45 16.44
CA ILE A 2 -3.18 1.29 15.95
C ILE A 2 -2.23 0.43 15.11
N LEU A 3 -2.19 -0.87 15.36
CA LEU A 3 -1.37 -1.81 14.58
C LEU A 3 -1.96 -1.99 13.18
N ARG A 4 -1.13 -1.86 12.14
CA ARG A 4 -1.58 -1.94 10.73
C ARG A 4 -0.94 -3.07 9.93
N GLN A 5 0.19 -3.61 10.38
CA GLN A 5 0.94 -4.63 9.64
C GLN A 5 1.82 -5.46 10.59
N ILE A 6 1.96 -6.75 10.30
CA ILE A 6 2.83 -7.69 11.00
C ILE A 6 3.59 -8.52 9.95
N THR A 7 4.92 -8.54 10.02
CA THR A 7 5.76 -9.52 9.30
C THR A 7 6.53 -10.36 10.31
N VAL A 8 6.34 -11.68 10.24
CA VAL A 8 7.09 -12.66 11.02
C VAL A 8 7.70 -13.66 10.04
N ASN A 9 9.02 -13.82 10.11
CA ASN A 9 9.75 -14.82 9.35
C ASN A 9 10.30 -15.87 10.31
N ASP A 10 10.51 -17.09 9.82
CA ASP A 10 11.29 -18.10 10.52
C ASP A 10 12.78 -17.72 10.62
N LEU A 11 13.52 -18.36 11.52
CA LEU A 11 14.90 -18.02 11.89
C LEU A 11 15.89 -17.86 10.72
N PRO A 12 15.88 -18.69 9.65
CA PRO A 12 16.91 -18.58 8.62
C PRO A 12 16.66 -17.48 7.57
N VAL A 13 15.52 -16.78 7.62
CA VAL A 13 15.12 -15.84 6.56
C VAL A 13 14.93 -14.42 7.10
N GLY A 14 15.83 -13.52 6.69
CA GLY A 14 15.74 -12.09 7.02
C GLY A 14 14.50 -11.39 6.43
N ARG A 15 14.10 -10.27 7.04
CA ARG A 15 13.04 -9.38 6.54
C ARG A 15 13.64 -8.33 5.60
N SER A 16 12.79 -7.69 4.79
CA SER A 16 13.19 -6.60 3.90
C SER A 16 12.94 -5.22 4.54
N VAL A 17 13.98 -4.38 4.55
CA VAL A 17 13.88 -2.97 4.97
C VAL A 17 13.08 -2.17 3.96
N ASP A 18 13.31 -2.40 2.66
CA ASP A 18 12.63 -1.68 1.59
C ASP A 18 11.11 -1.94 1.62
N GLU A 19 10.70 -3.18 1.90
CA GLU A 19 9.28 -3.51 2.04
C GLU A 19 8.67 -2.84 3.28
N THR A 20 9.42 -2.77 4.38
CA THR A 20 8.97 -2.07 5.59
C THR A 20 8.78 -0.58 5.31
N LEU A 21 9.71 0.06 4.60
CA LEU A 21 9.61 1.47 4.20
C LEU A 21 8.42 1.69 3.25
N ARG A 22 8.24 0.80 2.26
CA ARG A 22 7.12 0.85 1.31
C ARG A 22 5.76 0.79 2.03
N LEU A 23 5.63 -0.12 3.00
CA LEU A 23 4.41 -0.26 3.80
C LEU A 23 4.12 0.99 4.64
N ILE A 24 5.15 1.57 5.29
CA ILE A 24 5.01 2.83 6.04
C ILE A 24 4.50 3.95 5.13
N GLN A 25 5.12 4.12 3.96
CA GLN A 25 4.72 5.14 2.98
C GLN A 25 3.30 4.91 2.47
N ALA A 26 2.90 3.65 2.23
CA ALA A 26 1.55 3.31 1.79
C ALA A 26 0.51 3.67 2.85
N PHE A 27 0.72 3.30 4.11
CA PHE A 27 -0.22 3.67 5.18
C PHE A 27 -0.32 5.18 5.38
N GLN A 28 0.80 5.90 5.33
CA GLN A 28 0.79 7.37 5.39
C GLN A 28 0.03 8.00 4.22
N PHE A 29 0.17 7.43 3.01
CA PHE A 29 -0.56 7.90 1.84
C PHE A 29 -2.07 7.69 2.00
N VAL A 30 -2.49 6.47 2.38
CA VAL A 30 -3.92 6.14 2.59
C VAL A 30 -4.53 7.03 3.67
N ASP A 31 -3.84 7.21 4.81
CA ASP A 31 -4.33 8.04 5.91
C ASP A 31 -4.45 9.53 5.52
N LYS A 32 -3.60 10.02 4.59
CA LYS A 32 -3.62 11.41 4.12
C LYS A 32 -4.62 11.67 2.98
N HIS A 33 -4.76 10.72 2.06
CA HIS A 33 -5.49 10.92 0.80
C HIS A 33 -6.87 10.24 0.77
N GLY A 34 -7.12 9.24 1.64
CA GLY A 34 -8.35 8.47 1.62
C GLY A 34 -8.50 7.55 0.40
N GLU A 35 -7.45 7.42 -0.41
CA GLU A 35 -7.35 6.45 -1.51
C GLU A 35 -6.70 5.15 -1.03
N VAL A 36 -6.78 4.08 -1.82
CA VAL A 36 -6.14 2.79 -1.50
C VAL A 36 -4.99 2.49 -2.44
N CYS A 37 -3.93 1.87 -1.90
CA CYS A 37 -2.75 1.47 -2.65
C CYS A 37 -2.94 0.07 -3.26
N PRO A 38 -2.79 -0.11 -4.59
CA PRO A 38 -2.83 -1.42 -5.23
C PRO A 38 -1.62 -2.31 -4.85
N ALA A 39 -1.63 -3.56 -5.33
CA ALA A 39 -0.51 -4.47 -5.16
C ALA A 39 0.78 -3.87 -5.77
N ASN A 40 1.92 -4.08 -5.10
CA ASN A 40 3.23 -3.54 -5.50
C ASN A 40 3.26 -2.00 -5.64
N TRP A 41 2.37 -1.28 -4.97
CA TRP A 41 2.40 0.19 -4.97
C TRP A 41 3.70 0.74 -4.38
N HIS A 42 4.25 1.76 -5.03
CA HIS A 42 5.39 2.56 -4.58
C HIS A 42 5.04 4.06 -4.64
N PRO A 43 5.80 4.95 -3.97
CA PRO A 43 5.59 6.38 -4.10
C PRO A 43 5.59 6.84 -5.57
N GLY A 44 4.50 7.51 -5.97
CA GLY A 44 4.29 7.95 -7.35
C GLY A 44 3.54 6.96 -8.26
N SER A 45 3.28 5.72 -7.80
CA SER A 45 2.39 4.79 -8.49
C SER A 45 0.93 5.24 -8.41
N ASP A 46 0.14 4.82 -9.40
CA ASP A 46 -1.30 5.04 -9.43
C ASP A 46 -2.01 4.38 -8.23
N THR A 47 -3.12 4.98 -7.82
CA THR A 47 -3.92 4.61 -6.65
C THR A 47 -5.39 4.48 -7.02
N ILE A 48 -6.18 3.87 -6.15
CA ILE A 48 -7.60 3.60 -6.40
C ILE A 48 -8.42 4.45 -5.44
N LYS A 49 -9.32 5.28 -6.00
CA LYS A 49 -10.35 5.93 -5.20
C LYS A 49 -11.40 4.90 -4.77
N PRO A 50 -11.65 4.72 -3.47
CA PRO A 50 -12.57 3.72 -2.99
C PRO A 50 -14.00 4.09 -3.39
N GLY A 51 -14.61 3.27 -4.24
CA GLY A 51 -15.96 3.46 -4.75
C GLY A 51 -16.16 2.78 -6.10
N VAL A 52 -17.36 2.22 -6.35
CA VAL A 52 -17.62 1.41 -7.55
C VAL A 52 -17.52 2.24 -8.83
N LYS A 53 -17.87 3.54 -8.76
CA LYS A 53 -17.79 4.43 -9.93
C LYS A 53 -16.38 5.00 -10.08
N GLU A 54 -15.78 5.40 -8.98
CA GLU A 54 -14.51 6.12 -8.91
C GLU A 54 -13.32 5.21 -9.23
N SER A 55 -13.38 3.94 -8.81
CA SER A 55 -12.34 2.95 -9.07
C SER A 55 -12.19 2.60 -10.57
N LYS A 56 -13.22 2.84 -11.39
CA LYS A 56 -13.17 2.60 -12.84
C LYS A 56 -12.04 3.37 -13.52
N ALA A 57 -11.76 4.60 -13.06
CA ALA A 57 -10.68 5.40 -13.61
C ALA A 57 -9.30 4.74 -13.50
N TYR A 58 -9.08 3.94 -12.43
CA TYR A 58 -7.86 3.15 -12.29
C TYR A 58 -7.88 1.92 -13.23
N PHE A 59 -8.99 1.18 -13.26
CA PHE A 59 -9.10 -0.05 -14.04
C PHE A 59 -9.13 0.16 -15.57
N GLU A 60 -9.58 1.31 -16.04
CA GLU A 60 -9.55 1.69 -17.46
C GLU A 60 -8.17 2.14 -17.94
N LYS A 61 -7.27 2.52 -17.01
CA LYS A 61 -5.91 2.97 -17.32
C LYS A 61 -4.90 1.80 -17.43
N GLN A 62 -5.21 0.65 -16.84
CA GLN A 62 -4.39 -0.57 -16.88
C GLN A 62 -4.55 -1.29 -18.22
#